data_AF-A0A7S3ZE20-F1
#
_entry.id   AF-A0A7S3ZE20-F1
#
_cell.length_a   1.000
_cell.length_b   1.000
_cell.length_c   1.000
_cell.angle_alpha   90.00
_cell.angle_beta   90.00
_cell.angle_gamma   90.00
#
_symmetry.space_group_name_H-M   'P 1'
#
loop_
_entity.id
_entity.type
_entity.pdbx_description
1 polymer ?
#
loop_
_entity_poly.entity_id
_entity_poly.type
_entity_poly.pdbx_seq_one_letter_code
_entity_poly.pdbx_strand_id
1 'polypeptide(L)'
;DLLLITHFHLDHAAGLPYFLSQTPFRGRVYMTHPTKAIYRLMLTDFIKVSTLSREDMLFNEKDLAASMEKITDINFHQTVTHKGVKFWCLHAGHVLGAAMFMI
;
A
#
# COMPACT_ATOMS: atom_id res chain seq x y z
N ASP A 1 14.77 3.25 0.68
CA ASP A 1 14.98 1.82 0.29
C ASP A 1 13.73 0.96 0.42
N LEU A 2 12.99 1.08 1.53
CA LEU A 2 11.78 0.31 1.80
C LEU A 2 10.59 1.23 2.08
N LEU A 3 9.39 0.75 1.79
CA LEU A 3 8.12 1.31 2.22
C LEU A 3 7.22 0.17 2.73
N LEU A 4 6.73 0.28 3.96
CA LEU A 4 5.91 -0.74 4.62
C LEU A 4 4.54 -0.14 4.89
N ILE A 5 3.47 -0.72 4.34
CA ILE A 5 2.10 -0.23 4.54
C ILE A 5 1.40 -1.12 5.57
N THR A 6 0.94 -0.51 6.66
CA THR A 6 0.37 -1.23 7.81
C THR A 6 -0.99 -1.84 7.52
N HIS A 7 -1.89 -1.09 6.86
CA HIS A 7 -3.22 -1.55 6.48
C HIS A 7 -3.83 -0.68 5.37
N PHE A 8 -5.02 -1.06 4.89
CA PHE A 8 -5.61 -0.54 3.66
C PHE A 8 -6.42 0.76 3.82
N HIS A 9 -6.53 1.33 5.01
CA HIS A 9 -7.27 2.58 5.19
C HIS A 9 -6.61 3.74 4.43
N LEU A 10 -7.43 4.72 4.04
CA LEU A 10 -7.01 5.82 3.18
C LEU A 10 -5.90 6.66 3.81
N ASP A 11 -6.00 6.94 5.11
CA ASP A 11 -5.03 7.68 5.91
C ASP A 11 -3.67 6.96 6.04
N HIS A 12 -3.59 5.68 5.67
CA HIS A 12 -2.37 4.89 5.67
C HIS A 12 -1.86 4.53 4.26
N ALA A 13 -2.74 4.39 3.28
CA ALA A 13 -2.41 3.81 1.97
C ALA A 13 -2.77 4.67 0.75
N ALA A 14 -3.66 5.66 0.86
CA ALA A 14 -4.17 6.39 -0.31
C ALA A 14 -3.11 7.24 -1.02
N GLY A 15 -2.07 7.66 -0.32
CA GLY A 15 -0.95 8.38 -0.94
C GLY A 15 -0.07 7.51 -1.84
N LEU A 16 -0.21 6.18 -1.81
CA LEU A 16 0.71 5.26 -2.46
C LEU A 16 0.74 5.35 -4.00
N PRO A 17 -0.39 5.40 -4.74
CA PRO A 17 -0.35 5.53 -6.20
C PRO A 17 0.39 6.79 -6.63
N TYR A 18 0.03 7.95 -6.05
CA TYR A 18 0.69 9.23 -6.29
C TYR A 18 2.17 9.15 -5.96
N PHE A 19 2.53 8.63 -4.79
CA PHE A 19 3.93 8.52 -4.38
C PHE A 19 4.75 7.66 -5.35
N LEU A 20 4.19 6.58 -5.88
CA LEU A 20 4.89 5.67 -6.79
C LEU A 20 4.93 6.14 -8.25
N SER A 21 4.02 7.01 -8.69
CA SER A 21 3.98 7.52 -10.06
C SER A 21 4.63 8.90 -10.19
N GLN A 22 4.45 9.78 -9.19
CA GLN A 22 4.86 11.19 -9.26
C GLN A 22 6.21 11.48 -8.59
N THR A 23 6.85 10.49 -7.96
CA THR A 23 8.15 10.67 -7.32
C THR A 23 9.23 9.75 -7.92
N PRO A 24 10.53 10.07 -7.75
CA PRO A 24 11.61 9.21 -8.20
C PRO A 24 11.82 7.97 -7.31
N PHE A 25 10.90 7.65 -6.40
CA PHE A 25 11.03 6.47 -5.54
C PHE A 25 11.11 5.17 -6.37
N ARG A 26 12.13 4.36 -6.09
CA ARG A 26 12.40 3.04 -6.70
C ARG A 26 12.63 1.94 -5.65
N GLY A 27 12.26 2.20 -4.41
CA GLY A 27 12.36 1.22 -3.32
C GLY A 27 11.31 0.11 -3.42
N ARG A 28 11.41 -0.88 -2.53
CA ARG A 28 10.43 -1.97 -2.44
C ARG A 28 9.28 -1.59 -1.51
N VAL A 29 8.05 -1.89 -1.94
CA VAL A 29 6.84 -1.67 -1.15
C VAL A 29 6.32 -3.01 -0.67
N TYR A 30 5.95 -3.11 0.62
CA TYR A 30 5.39 -4.32 1.20
C TYR A 30 4.01 -4.09 1.82
N MET A 31 3.11 -5.06 1.59
CA MET A 31 1.79 -5.17 2.20
C MET A 31 1.52 -6.63 2.55
N THR A 32 0.66 -6.86 3.53
CA THR A 32 0.08 -8.21 3.69
C THR A 32 -0.87 -8.53 2.54
N HIS A 33 -1.05 -9.82 2.25
CA HIS A 33 -1.94 -10.26 1.17
C HIS A 33 -3.36 -9.65 1.25
N PRO A 34 -4.05 -9.62 2.42
CA PRO A 34 -5.39 -9.02 2.48
C PRO A 34 -5.36 -7.50 2.30
N THR A 35 -4.33 -6.82 2.83
CA THR A 35 -4.17 -5.36 2.66
C THR A 35 -4.06 -4.99 1.19
N LYS A 36 -3.23 -5.70 0.41
CA LYS A 36 -3.07 -5.44 -1.02
C LYS A 36 -4.37 -5.67 -1.81
N ALA A 37 -5.11 -6.73 -1.49
CA ALA A 37 -6.37 -7.04 -2.14
C ALA A 37 -7.44 -5.96 -1.88
N ILE A 38 -7.61 -5.57 -0.60
CA ILE A 38 -8.61 -4.57 -0.21
C ILE A 38 -8.19 -3.16 -0.66
N TYR A 39 -6.89 -2.84 -0.63
CA TYR A 39 -6.34 -1.59 -1.14
C TYR A 39 -6.80 -1.30 -2.58
N ARG A 40 -6.78 -2.31 -3.47
CA ARG A 40 -7.27 -2.16 -4.84
C ARG A 40 -8.75 -1.76 -4.86
N LEU A 41 -9.59 -2.42 -4.06
CA LEU A 41 -11.03 -2.16 -4.02
C LEU A 41 -11.32 -0.77 -3.42
N MET A 42 -10.72 -0.47 -2.28
CA MET A 42 -10.84 0.81 -1.56
C MET A 42 -10.44 1.99 -2.45
N LEU A 43 -9.29 1.93 -3.11
CA LEU A 43 -8.84 3.05 -3.95
C LEU A 43 -9.60 3.14 -5.26
N THR A 44 -10.13 2.04 -5.79
CA THR A 44 -11.05 2.11 -6.94
C THR A 44 -12.31 2.89 -6.58
N ASP A 45 -12.87 2.66 -5.39
CA ASP A 45 -14.05 3.37 -4.91
C ASP A 45 -13.73 4.85 -4.60
N PHE A 46 -12.61 5.11 -3.93
CA PHE A 46 -12.12 6.46 -3.68
C PHE A 46 -12.00 7.28 -4.98
N ILE A 47 -11.40 6.71 -6.03
CA ILE A 47 -11.25 7.40 -7.33
C ILE A 47 -12.62 7.78 -7.91
N LYS A 48 -13.60 6.87 -7.84
CA LYS A 48 -14.96 7.11 -8.34
C LYS A 48 -15.65 8.22 -7.56
N VAL A 49 -15.58 8.20 -6.23
CA VAL A 49 -16.20 9.21 -5.36
C VAL A 49 -15.57 10.58 -5.59
N SER A 50 -14.24 10.69 -5.63
CA SER A 50 -13.55 11.96 -5.86
C SER A 50 -13.82 12.56 -7.26
N THR A 51 -14.02 11.70 -8.27
CA THR A 51 -14.43 12.14 -9.61
C THR A 51 -15.82 12.78 -9.58
N LEU A 52 -16.74 12.29 -8.74
CA LEU A 52 -18.08 12.86 -8.58
C LEU A 52 -18.06 14.19 -7.82
N SER A 53 -17.15 14.36 -6.85
CA SER A 53 -17.03 15.60 -6.07
C SER A 53 -16.30 16.75 -6.78
N ARG A 54 -15.83 16.53 -8.03
CA ARG A 54 -15.05 17.49 -8.83
C ARG A 54 -13.79 17.99 -8.12
N GLU A 55 -13.22 17.16 -7.25
CA GLU A 55 -11.93 17.44 -6.63
C GLU A 55 -10.79 17.24 -7.65
N ASP A 56 -9.71 18.00 -7.48
CA ASP A 56 -8.49 17.79 -8.27
C ASP A 56 -7.88 16.43 -7.92
N MET A 57 -7.96 15.51 -8.88
CA MET A 57 -7.52 14.12 -8.69
C MET A 57 -6.00 14.03 -8.65
N LEU A 58 -5.46 13.57 -7.52
CA LEU A 58 -4.01 13.35 -7.36
C LEU A 58 -3.49 12.19 -8.22
N PHE A 59 -4.31 11.17 -8.46
CA PHE A 59 -3.95 9.99 -9.24
C PHE A 59 -5.20 9.38 -9.88
N ASN A 60 -5.01 8.53 -10.89
CA ASN A 60 -6.10 7.86 -11.61
C ASN A 60 -6.00 6.33 -11.52
N GLU A 61 -6.93 5.62 -12.18
CA GLU A 61 -6.95 4.14 -12.18
C GLU A 61 -5.69 3.51 -12.78
N LYS A 62 -5.03 4.17 -13.73
CA LYS A 62 -3.76 3.68 -14.31
C LYS A 62 -2.63 3.76 -13.29
N ASP A 63 -2.57 4.84 -12.51
CA ASP A 63 -1.62 4.98 -11.40
C ASP A 63 -1.87 3.90 -10.33
N LEU A 64 -3.14 3.62 -10.01
CA LEU A 64 -3.50 2.54 -9.09
C LEU A 64 -3.05 1.18 -9.63
N ALA A 65 -3.31 0.87 -10.90
CA ALA A 65 -2.87 -0.38 -11.53
C ALA A 65 -1.34 -0.52 -11.49
N ALA A 66 -0.60 0.53 -11.85
CA ALA A 66 0.86 0.54 -11.78
C ALA A 66 1.39 0.38 -10.35
N SER A 67 0.68 0.92 -9.34
CA SER A 67 1.03 0.73 -7.93
C SER A 67 0.91 -0.73 -7.50
N MET A 68 -0.12 -1.45 -7.96
CA MET A 68 -0.37 -2.85 -7.63
C MET A 68 0.77 -3.77 -8.07
N GLU A 69 1.36 -3.50 -9.22
CA GLU A 69 2.50 -4.25 -9.76
C GLU A 69 3.80 -4.06 -8.95
N LYS A 70 3.94 -2.91 -8.28
CA LYS A 70 5.12 -2.57 -7.47
C LYS A 70 5.03 -3.08 -6.02
N ILE A 71 3.85 -3.50 -5.56
CA ILE A 71 3.63 -3.98 -4.20
C ILE A 71 4.01 -5.46 -4.10
N THR A 72 4.94 -5.77 -3.20
CA THR A 72 5.33 -7.14 -2.85
C THR A 72 4.52 -7.61 -1.64
N ASP A 73 3.95 -8.80 -1.70
CA ASP A 73 3.22 -9.38 -0.58
C ASP A 73 4.17 -9.95 0.48
N ILE A 74 3.78 -9.85 1.75
CA ILE A 74 4.47 -10.48 2.89
C ILE A 74 3.48 -11.26 3.75
N ASN A 75 3.88 -12.46 4.19
CA ASN A 75 3.13 -13.24 5.16
C ASN A 75 3.42 -12.78 6.59
N PHE A 76 2.45 -12.94 7.49
CA PHE A 76 2.68 -12.73 8.90
C PHE A 76 3.77 -13.67 9.41
N HIS A 77 4.60 -13.15 10.33
CA HIS A 77 5.76 -13.85 10.90
C HIS A 77 6.85 -14.27 9.88
N GLN A 78 6.72 -13.90 8.60
CA GLN A 78 7.79 -14.10 7.61
C GLN A 78 8.87 -13.04 7.80
N THR A 79 10.10 -13.48 8.01
CA THR A 79 11.26 -12.59 8.02
C THR A 79 11.70 -12.29 6.59
N VAL A 80 11.75 -11.01 6.23
CA VAL A 80 12.29 -10.51 4.96
C VAL A 80 13.54 -9.70 5.26
N THR A 81 14.53 -9.77 4.37
CA THR A 81 15.73 -8.92 4.45
C THR A 81 15.91 -8.19 3.13
N HIS A 82 16.06 -6.86 3.20
CA HIS A 82 16.31 -6.02 2.03
C HIS A 82 17.40 -5.01 2.35
N LYS A 83 18.52 -5.08 1.62
CA LYS A 83 19.68 -4.21 1.79
C LYS A 83 20.16 -4.09 3.25
N GLY A 84 20.21 -5.22 3.97
CA GLY A 84 20.65 -5.27 5.37
C GLY A 84 19.57 -4.93 6.40
N VAL A 85 18.40 -4.43 5.99
CA VAL A 85 17.26 -4.22 6.88
C VAL A 85 16.46 -5.52 6.96
N LYS A 86 16.36 -6.09 8.15
CA LYS A 86 15.53 -7.26 8.44
C LYS A 86 14.19 -6.78 8.99
N PHE A 87 13.08 -7.36 8.55
CA PHE A 87 11.77 -7.00 9.09
C PHE A 87 10.79 -8.17 8.96
N TRP A 88 9.76 -8.14 9.81
CA TRP A 88 8.61 -9.05 9.76
C TRP A 88 7.37 -8.32 10.27
N CYS A 89 6.19 -8.92 10.10
CA CYS A 89 4.95 -8.34 10.62
C CYS A 89 4.17 -9.31 11.53
N LEU A 90 3.52 -8.73 12.54
CA LEU A 90 2.57 -9.37 13.44
C LEU A 90 1.14 -8.89 13.10
N HIS A 91 0.13 -9.64 13.52
CA HIS A 91 -1.27 -9.18 13.41
C HIS A 91 -1.50 -7.94 14.28
N ALA A 92 -2.04 -6.87 13.69
CA ALA A 92 -2.40 -5.65 14.43
C ALA A 92 -3.84 -5.65 14.97
N GLY A 93 -4.69 -6.60 14.56
CA GLY A 93 -6.14 -6.49 14.78
C GLY A 93 -6.73 -5.37 13.93
N HIS A 94 -7.69 -4.59 14.46
CA HIS A 94 -8.29 -3.40 13.81
C HIS A 94 -9.08 -3.68 12.52
N VAL A 95 -8.40 -4.10 11.44
CA VAL A 95 -9.00 -4.48 10.15
C VAL A 95 -8.31 -5.69 9.54
N LEU A 96 -8.98 -6.35 8.58
CA LEU A 96 -8.45 -7.56 7.93
C LEU A 96 -7.10 -7.29 7.27
N GLY A 97 -6.08 -8.05 7.68
CA GLY A 97 -4.73 -7.93 7.13
C GLY A 97 -3.86 -6.84 7.76
N ALA A 98 -4.34 -6.09 8.74
CA ALA A 98 -3.53 -5.07 9.38
C ALA A 98 -2.29 -5.66 10.07
N ALA A 99 -1.16 -4.95 9.94
CA ALA A 99 0.16 -5.41 10.33
C ALA A 99 0.88 -4.39 11.23
N MET A 100 1.48 -4.90 12.31
CA MET A 100 2.54 -4.20 13.05
C MET A 100 3.88 -4.70 12.52
N PHE A 101 4.69 -3.82 11.93
CA PHE A 101 6.02 -4.17 11.42
C PHE A 101 7.08 -4.03 12.52
N MET A 102 7.93 -5.04 12.64
CA MET A 102 9.17 -5.00 13.42
C MET A 102 10.36 -4.92 12.46
N ILE A 103 11.33 -4.06 12.75
CA ILE A 103 12.51 -3.78 11.94
C ILE A 103 13.76 -3.92 12.81
#